data_AF-A0A392SEM3-F1
#
_entry.id   AF-A0A392SEM3-F1
#
_cell.length_a   1.000
_cell.length_b   1.000
_cell.length_c   1.000
_cell.angle_alpha   90.00
_cell.angle_beta   90.00
_cell.angle_gamma   90.00
#
_symmetry.space_group_name_H-M   'P 1'
#
loop_
_entity.id
_entity.type
_entity.pdbx_description
1 polymer ?
#
loop_
_entity_poly.entity_id
_entity_poly.type
_entity_poly.pdbx_seq_one_letter_code
_entity_poly.pdbx_strand_id
1 'polypeptide(L)'
;VVADALSRKSLHMSSLMAKELDLIEEFRDLSLVYEVTPRSVRLGMLKLTNPFLEKIKECQKRDHKLMEKLVLIREGKETDFGVDGNGVVRYRGRVCVPDVPELRK
;
A
#
# COMPACT_ATOMS: atom_id res chain seq x y z
N VAL A 1 -5.52 46.26 15.72
CA VAL A 1 -6.48 45.38 15.01
C VAL A 1 -5.96 44.90 13.65
N VAL A 2 -5.33 45.76 12.85
CA VAL A 2 -4.81 45.39 11.51
C VAL A 2 -3.72 44.29 11.53
N ALA A 3 -2.76 44.37 12.46
CA ALA A 3 -1.67 43.39 12.56
C ALA A 3 -2.16 41.95 12.82
N ASP A 4 -3.18 41.81 13.66
CA ASP A 4 -3.79 40.52 14.00
C ASP A 4 -4.60 39.94 12.82
N ALA A 5 -5.32 40.77 12.07
CA ALA A 5 -6.02 40.34 10.85
C ALA A 5 -5.03 39.95 9.73
N LEU A 6 -3.93 40.69 9.56
CA LEU A 6 -2.89 40.40 8.58
C LEU A 6 -2.13 39.11 8.94
N SER A 7 -1.82 38.91 10.23
CA SER A 7 -1.18 37.69 10.75
C SER A 7 -2.05 36.45 10.53
N ARG A 8 -3.36 36.53 10.81
CA ARG A 8 -4.30 35.44 10.51
C ARG A 8 -4.34 35.11 9.03
N LYS A 9 -4.40 36.12 8.15
CA LYS A 9 -4.35 35.91 6.70
C LYS A 9 -3.06 35.22 6.26
N SER A 10 -1.91 35.65 6.80
CA SER A 10 -0.61 35.00 6.57
C SER A 10 -0.62 33.54 6.99
N LEU A 11 -1.06 33.24 8.21
CA LEU A 11 -1.14 31.87 8.74
C LEU A 11 -2.07 30.97 7.93
N HIS A 12 -3.22 31.49 7.50
CA HIS A 12 -4.14 30.76 6.61
C HIS A 12 -3.50 30.46 5.25
N MET A 13 -2.77 31.41 4.66
CA MET A 13 -2.03 31.17 3.42
C MET A 13 -0.92 30.13 3.61
N SER A 14 -0.15 30.20 4.71
CA SER A 14 0.86 29.18 5.03
C SER A 14 0.25 27.79 5.19
N SER A 15 -0.92 27.69 5.84
CA SER A 15 -1.63 26.41 5.98
C SER A 15 -2.12 25.86 4.65
N LEU A 16 -2.59 26.72 3.74
CA LEU A 16 -3.00 26.30 2.39
C LEU A 16 -1.80 25.81 1.57
N MET A 17 -0.68 26.52 1.60
CA MET A 17 0.55 26.14 0.90
C MET A 17 1.08 24.79 1.39
N ALA A 18 1.06 24.55 2.71
CA ALA A 18 1.46 23.25 3.28
C ALA A 18 0.58 22.11 2.74
N LYS A 19 -0.75 22.29 2.75
CA LYS A 19 -1.68 21.29 2.20
C LYS A 19 -1.50 21.05 0.70
N GLU A 20 -1.16 22.09 -0.06
CA GLU A 20 -0.89 21.96 -1.49
C GLU A 20 0.39 21.16 -1.74
N LEU A 21 1.44 21.38 -0.95
CA LEU A 21 2.67 20.59 -1.01
C LEU A 21 2.42 19.12 -0.66
N ASP A 22 1.68 18.83 0.42
CA ASP A 22 1.32 17.46 0.80
C ASP A 22 0.60 16.75 -0.36
N LEU A 23 -0.34 17.44 -1.01
CA LEU A 23 -1.10 16.89 -2.14
C LEU A 23 -0.19 16.63 -3.35
N ILE A 24 0.79 17.49 -3.62
CA ILE A 24 1.78 17.31 -4.69
C ILE A 24 2.67 16.10 -4.42
N GLU A 25 3.09 15.89 -3.17
CA GLU A 25 3.89 14.71 -2.79
C GLU A 25 3.09 13.42 -2.99
N GLU A 26 1.86 13.35 -2.49
CA GLU A 26 0.97 12.20 -2.72
C GLU A 26 0.77 11.95 -4.23
N PHE A 27 0.67 13.00 -5.04
CA PHE A 27 0.51 12.90 -6.48
C PHE A 27 1.73 12.29 -7.19
N ARG A 28 2.94 12.61 -6.72
CA ARG A 28 4.19 12.06 -7.24
C ARG A 28 4.28 10.55 -6.98
N ASP A 29 3.82 10.11 -5.83
CA ASP A 29 3.89 8.71 -5.42
C ASP A 29 2.94 7.79 -6.20
N LEU A 30 1.86 8.36 -6.77
CA LEU A 30 0.87 7.61 -7.54
C LEU A 30 1.35 7.10 -8.91
N SER A 31 2.59 7.39 -9.32
CA SER A 31 3.19 6.91 -10.59
C SER A 31 2.28 7.13 -11.80
N LEU A 32 1.64 8.31 -11.86
CA LEU A 32 0.68 8.65 -12.91
C LEU A 32 1.38 8.95 -14.23
N VAL A 33 0.81 8.45 -15.32
CA VAL A 33 1.12 8.92 -16.68
C VAL A 33 0.30 10.17 -16.93
N TYR A 34 0.91 11.20 -17.53
CA TYR A 34 0.21 12.42 -17.88
C TYR A 34 0.36 12.76 -19.38
N GLU A 35 -0.65 13.43 -19.91
CA GLU A 35 -0.67 13.98 -21.26
C GLU A 35 -1.17 15.43 -21.18
N VAL A 36 -0.38 16.38 -21.68
CA VAL A 36 -0.79 17.79 -21.73
C VAL A 36 -1.38 18.09 -23.10
N THR A 37 -2.58 18.66 -23.11
CA THR A 37 -3.26 19.16 -24.31
C THR A 37 -3.38 20.69 -24.22
N PRO A 38 -3.66 21.41 -25.33
CA PRO A 38 -3.81 22.86 -25.29
C PRO A 38 -4.93 23.38 -24.37
N ARG A 39 -5.86 22.52 -23.94
CA ARG A 39 -7.01 22.91 -23.10
C ARG A 39 -7.05 22.23 -21.73
N SER A 40 -6.25 21.20 -21.49
CA SER A 40 -6.31 20.41 -20.26
C SER A 40 -5.09 19.51 -20.07
N VAL A 41 -4.91 18.99 -18.85
CA VAL A 41 -3.99 17.91 -18.54
C VAL A 41 -4.81 16.65 -18.29
N ARG A 42 -4.44 15.55 -18.93
CA ARG A 42 -5.02 14.22 -18.70
C ARG A 42 -4.04 13.42 -17.86
N LEU A 43 -4.57 12.68 -16.89
CA LEU A 43 -3.81 11.83 -16.00
C LEU A 43 -4.38 10.41 -16.10
N GLY A 44 -3.50 9.41 -16.08
CA GLY A 44 -3.87 8.01 -16.18
C GLY A 44 -2.94 7.12 -15.37
N MET A 45 -3.47 6.02 -14.85
CA MET A 45 -2.69 5.01 -14.14
C MET A 45 -3.13 3.64 -14.61
N LEU A 46 -2.17 2.84 -15.12
CA LEU A 46 -2.40 1.44 -15.40
C LEU A 46 -1.89 0.61 -14.23
N LYS A 47 -2.81 0.01 -13.48
CA LYS A 47 -2.47 -0.91 -12.38
C LYS A 47 -2.64 -2.35 -12.86
N LEU A 48 -1.54 -3.05 -13.11
CA LEU A 48 -1.57 -4.49 -13.34
C LEU A 48 -1.71 -5.20 -11.98
N THR A 49 -2.91 -5.69 -11.68
CA THR A 49 -3.16 -6.54 -10.52
C THR A 49 -3.15 -8.00 -10.94
N ASN A 50 -2.30 -8.81 -10.30
CA ASN A 50 -2.35 -10.26 -10.45
C ASN A 50 -3.14 -10.85 -9.27
N PRO A 51 -4.31 -11.47 -9.50
CA PRO A 51 -5.13 -12.05 -8.43
C PRO A 51 -4.47 -13.28 -7.78
N PHE A 52 -3.34 -13.75 -8.31
CA PHE A 52 -2.64 -14.94 -7.82
C PHE A 52 -2.19 -14.80 -6.37
N LEU A 53 -1.70 -13.62 -5.94
CA LEU A 53 -1.31 -13.41 -4.54
C LEU A 53 -2.52 -13.46 -3.59
N GLU A 54 -3.65 -12.88 -3.97
CA GLU A 54 -4.89 -13.00 -3.20
C GLU A 54 -5.37 -14.45 -3.14
N LYS A 55 -5.27 -15.19 -4.25
CA LYS A 55 -5.61 -16.61 -4.28
C LYS A 55 -4.70 -17.43 -3.35
N ILE A 56 -3.39 -17.16 -3.34
CA ILE A 56 -2.45 -17.79 -2.40
C ILE A 56 -2.88 -17.48 -0.97
N LYS A 57 -3.13 -16.20 -0.65
CA LYS A 57 -3.56 -15.77 0.69
C LYS A 57 -4.80 -16.51 1.18
N GLU A 58 -5.82 -16.66 0.33
CA GLU A 58 -7.04 -17.42 0.68
C GLU A 58 -6.77 -18.92 0.83
N CYS A 59 -5.83 -19.50 0.08
CA CYS A 59 -5.39 -20.87 0.30
C CYS A 59 -4.58 -21.01 1.61
N GLN A 60 -3.74 -20.04 1.97
CA GLN A 60 -2.93 -20.08 3.20
C GLN A 60 -3.80 -20.12 4.45
N LYS A 61 -4.92 -19.38 4.47
CA LYS A 61 -5.90 -19.41 5.57
C LYS A 61 -6.52 -20.79 5.81
N ARG A 62 -6.53 -21.64 4.78
CA ARG A 62 -7.09 -23.00 4.82
C ARG A 62 -6.01 -24.07 5.04
N ASP A 63 -4.74 -23.71 4.93
CA ASP A 63 -3.61 -24.62 5.16
C ASP A 63 -3.31 -24.72 6.67
N HIS A 64 -3.53 -25.91 7.23
CA HIS A 64 -3.37 -26.13 8.67
C HIS A 64 -1.95 -25.84 9.17
N LYS A 65 -0.92 -26.24 8.41
CA LYS A 65 0.49 -26.05 8.80
C LYS A 65 0.86 -24.57 8.82
N LEU A 66 0.36 -23.81 7.84
CA LEU A 66 0.58 -22.36 7.83
C LEU A 66 -0.19 -21.65 8.93
N MET A 67 -1.38 -22.13 9.31
CA MET A 67 -2.12 -21.59 10.44
C MET A 67 -1.42 -21.87 11.78
N GLU A 68 -0.82 -23.05 11.98
CA GLU A 68 0.04 -23.33 13.13
C GLU A 68 1.24 -22.38 13.18
N LYS A 69 1.92 -22.19 12.04
CA LYS A 69 3.02 -21.22 11.94
C LYS A 69 2.57 -19.80 12.25
N LEU A 70 1.37 -19.39 11.81
CA LEU A 70 0.82 -18.07 12.11
C LEU A 70 0.59 -17.86 13.62
N VAL A 71 0.21 -18.89 14.36
CA VAL A 71 0.13 -18.83 15.83
C VAL A 71 1.52 -18.61 16.44
N LEU A 72 2.53 -19.37 15.99
CA LEU A 72 3.90 -19.22 16.47
C LEU A 72 4.51 -17.85 16.16
N ILE A 73 4.20 -17.28 14.99
CA ILE A 73 4.58 -15.90 14.63
C ILE A 73 3.97 -14.90 15.61
N ARG A 74 2.69 -15.04 15.96
CA ARG A 74 2.00 -14.16 16.92
C ARG A 74 2.56 -14.28 18.33
N GLU A 75 3.03 -15.46 18.70
CA GLU A 75 3.71 -15.70 19.98
C GLU A 75 5.18 -15.23 19.98
N GLY A 76 5.71 -14.75 18.85
CA GLY A 76 7.10 -14.34 18.71
C GLY A 76 8.10 -15.50 18.73
N LYS A 77 7.65 -16.74 18.52
CA LYS A 77 8.47 -17.96 18.57
C LYS A 77 9.02 -18.38 17.21
N GLU A 78 8.68 -17.67 16.15
CA GLU A 78 9.06 -17.99 14.79
C GLU A 78 9.90 -16.85 14.20
N THR A 79 11.12 -17.15 13.76
CA THR A 79 12.08 -16.17 13.22
C THR A 79 12.20 -16.22 11.71
N ASP A 80 11.96 -17.38 11.11
CA ASP A 80 12.07 -17.57 9.66
C ASP A 80 10.77 -17.22 8.92
N PHE A 81 9.62 -17.30 9.58
CA PHE A 81 8.34 -16.93 8.99
C PHE A 81 7.87 -15.56 9.44
N GLY A 82 7.18 -14.85 8.55
CA GLY A 82 6.53 -13.58 8.85
C GLY A 82 5.29 -13.37 7.99
N VAL A 83 4.50 -12.37 8.35
CA VAL A 83 3.36 -11.90 7.56
C VAL A 83 3.72 -10.54 6.99
N ASP A 84 3.55 -10.34 5.68
CA ASP A 84 3.82 -9.04 5.05
C ASP A 84 2.65 -8.06 5.18
N GLY A 85 2.83 -6.84 4.65
CA GLY A 85 1.80 -5.79 4.65
C GLY A 85 0.52 -6.16 3.88
N ASN A 86 0.55 -7.20 3.04
CA ASN A 86 -0.61 -7.70 2.32
C ASN A 86 -1.31 -8.85 3.09
N GLY A 87 -0.79 -9.26 4.24
CA GLY A 87 -1.32 -10.36 5.03
C GLY A 87 -0.94 -11.75 4.50
N VAL A 88 0.12 -11.86 3.69
CA VAL A 88 0.61 -13.12 3.12
C VAL A 88 1.72 -13.68 3.99
N VAL A 89 1.64 -14.98 4.33
CA VAL A 89 2.69 -15.68 5.06
C VAL A 89 3.90 -15.91 4.14
N ARG A 90 5.08 -15.55 4.63
CA ARG A 90 6.36 -15.68 3.93
C ARG A 90 7.39 -16.40 4.78
N TYR A 91 8.21 -17.23 4.15
CA TYR A 91 9.39 -17.87 4.73
C TYR A 91 10.63 -17.18 4.18
N ARG A 92 11.41 -16.51 5.03
CA ARG A 92 12.62 -15.75 4.67
C ARG A 92 12.41 -14.83 3.45
N GLY A 93 11.29 -14.10 3.47
CA GLY A 93 10.88 -13.18 2.41
C GLY A 93 10.24 -13.82 1.15
N ARG A 94 10.17 -15.15 1.06
CA ARG A 94 9.53 -15.87 -0.05
C ARG A 94 8.09 -16.23 0.30
N VAL A 95 7.18 -16.13 -0.66
CA VAL A 95 5.77 -16.47 -0.46
C VAL A 95 5.61 -17.97 -0.20
N CYS A 96 4.94 -18.32 0.90
CA CYS A 96 4.58 -19.71 1.16
C CYS A 96 3.40 -20.09 0.26
N VAL A 97 3.58 -21.03 -0.67
CA VAL A 97 2.52 -21.47 -1.57
C VAL A 97 1.93 -22.78 -1.02
N PRO A 98 0.65 -22.81 -0.60
CA PRO A 98 -0.02 -24.03 -0.18
C PRO A 98 -0.04 -25.07 -1.29
N ASP A 99 0.08 -26.34 -0.93
CA ASP A 99 0.09 -27.42 -1.90
C ASP A 99 -1.34 -27.78 -2.36
N VAL A 100 -1.91 -26.95 -3.22
CA VAL A 100 -3.25 -27.17 -3.81
C VAL A 100 -3.19 -27.12 -5.34
N PRO A 101 -3.95 -27.98 -6.05
CA PRO A 101 -3.89 -28.07 -7.51
C PRO A 101 -4.16 -26.74 -8.21
N GLU A 102 -5.00 -25.87 -7.64
CA GLU A 102 -5.43 -24.63 -8.28
C GLU A 102 -4.35 -23.52 -8.27
N LEU A 103 -3.26 -23.72 -7.52
CA LEU A 103 -2.08 -22.85 -7.50
C LEU A 103 -0.94 -23.36 -8.38
N ARG A 104 -1.01 -24.62 -8.82
CA ARG A 104 -0.08 -25.24 -9.77
C ARG A 104 -0.58 -24.94 -11.20
N LYS A 105 -0.26 -23.76 -11.71
CA LYS A 105 -0.50 -23.40 -13.13
C LYS A 105 0.81 -23.34 -13.88
#